data_AF-A0A7X0HUP4-F1
#
_entry.id   AF-A0A7X0HUP4-F1
#
_cell.length_a   1.000
_cell.length_b   1.000
_cell.length_c   1.000
_cell.angle_alpha   90.00
_cell.angle_beta   90.00
_cell.angle_gamma   90.00
#
_symmetry.space_group_name_H-M   'P 1'
#
loop_
_entity.id
_entity.type
_entity.pdbx_description
1 polymer ?
#
loop_
_entity_poly.entity_id
_entity_poly.type
_entity_poly.pdbx_seq_one_letter_code
_entity_poly.pdbx_strand_id
1 'polypeptide(L)' 'MSQSNLTDEEECPLCNGEGEIWVNTPSGPDHETCDYCQGTGKI' A
#
# COMPACT_ATOMS: atom_id res chain seq x y z
N MET A 1 23.89 -16.70 3.70
CA MET A 1 22.88 -16.10 4.59
C MET A 1 22.54 -14.76 3.99
N SER A 2 21.37 -14.64 3.35
CA SER A 2 20.94 -13.37 2.76
C SER A 2 20.62 -12.41 3.89
N GLN A 3 21.48 -11.41 4.09
CA GLN A 3 21.24 -10.32 5.01
C GLN A 3 20.24 -9.38 4.34
N SER A 4 18.96 -9.51 4.66
CA SER A 4 17.98 -8.47 4.41
C SER A 4 17.92 -7.61 5.66
N ASN A 5 18.66 -6.51 5.63
CA ASN A 5 18.56 -5.41 6.58
C ASN A 5 17.27 -4.63 6.24
N LEU A 6 16.12 -5.30 6.42
CA LEU A 6 14.81 -4.69 6.29
C LEU A 6 14.52 -4.10 7.66
N THR A 7 14.44 -2.77 7.73
CA THR A 7 13.57 -2.16 8.73
C THR A 7 12.23 -2.88 8.62
N ASP A 8 11.79 -3.57 9.68
CA ASP A 8 10.50 -4.28 9.77
C ASP A 8 9.35 -3.25 9.74
N GLU A 9 9.29 -2.45 8.69
CA GLU A 9 8.13 -1.62 8.39
C GLU A 9 7.00 -2.60 8.05
N GLU A 10 5.97 -2.62 8.89
CA GLU A 10 4.85 -3.54 8.71
C GLU A 10 4.13 -3.19 7.40
N GLU A 11 3.72 -4.22 6.66
CA GLU A 11 2.91 -3.99 5.46
C GLU A 11 1.63 -3.27 5.86
N CYS A 12 1.25 -2.26 5.07
CA CYS A 12 0.05 -1.51 5.32
C CYS A 12 -1.18 -2.44 5.19
N PRO A 13 -1.97 -2.65 6.26
CA PRO A 13 -3.09 -3.59 6.23
C PRO A 13 -4.26 -3.09 5.38
N LEU A 14 -4.28 -1.80 5.03
CA LEU A 14 -5.35 -1.20 4.22
C LEU A 14 -5.17 -1.51 2.73
N CYS A 15 -3.93 -1.46 2.24
CA CYS A 15 -3.57 -1.71 0.84
C CYS A 15 -2.79 -3.02 0.65
N ASN A 16 -2.58 -3.80 1.70
CA ASN A 16 -1.80 -5.05 1.70
C ASN A 16 -0.42 -4.90 1.04
N GLY A 17 0.28 -3.81 1.34
CA GLY A 17 1.61 -3.56 0.77
C GLY A 17 1.64 -2.87 -0.60
N GLU A 18 0.50 -2.69 -1.27
CA GLU A 18 0.49 -2.18 -2.66
C GLU A 18 0.70 -0.67 -2.75
N GLY A 19 0.35 0.08 -1.70
CA GLY A 19 0.39 1.55 -1.69
C GLY A 19 -0.83 2.23 -2.31
N GLU A 20 -1.73 1.45 -2.90
CA GLU A 20 -2.96 1.93 -3.55
C GLU A 20 -4.15 1.05 -3.19
N ILE A 21 -5.36 1.59 -3.30
CA ILE A 21 -6.62 0.89 -3.09
C ILE A 21 -7.53 1.05 -4.30
N TRP A 22 -8.28 -0.01 -4.61
CA TRP A 22 -9.28 0.02 -5.66
C TRP A 22 -10.54 0.71 -5.19
N VAL A 23 -10.97 1.72 -5.95
CA VAL A 23 -12.19 2.48 -5.70
C VAL A 23 -13.11 2.42 -6.91
N ASN A 24 -14.41 2.29 -6.67
CA ASN A 24 -15.39 2.35 -7.75
C ASN A 24 -15.85 3.80 -7.92
N THR A 25 -15.44 4.44 -9.01
CA THR A 25 -15.87 5.80 -9.35
C THR A 25 -17.05 5.75 -10.34
N PRO A 26 -17.80 6.86 -10.51
CA PRO A 26 -18.84 6.94 -11.54
C PRO A 26 -18.33 6.70 -12.96
N SER A 27 -17.03 6.88 -13.20
CA SER A 27 -16.36 6.70 -14.50
C SER A 27 -15.86 5.26 -14.71
N GLY A 28 -15.87 4.42 -13.67
CA GLY A 28 -15.31 3.07 -13.67
C GLY A 28 -14.47 2.78 -12.42
N PRO A 29 -14.02 1.52 -12.24
CA PRO A 29 -13.02 1.20 -11.22
C PRO A 29 -11.73 1.97 -11.51
N ASP A 30 -11.18 2.59 -10.48
CA ASP A 30 -9.93 3.35 -10.52
C ASP A 30 -9.10 3.03 -9.26
N HIS A 31 -7.87 3.49 -9.25
CA HIS A 31 -6.95 3.34 -8.13
C HIS A 31 -6.80 4.68 -7.40
N GLU A 32 -6.83 4.63 -6.08
CA GLU A 32 -6.52 5.78 -5.24
C GLU A 32 -5.30 5.47 -4.38
N THR A 33 -4.44 6.47 -4.15
CA THR A 33 -3.31 6.32 -3.25
C THR A 33 -3.82 5.98 -1.85
N CYS A 34 -3.22 4.97 -1.23
CA CYS A 34 -3.60 4.58 0.12
C CYS A 34 -3.20 5.67 1.11
N ASP A 35 -4.20 6.39 1.64
CA ASP A 35 -3.98 7.47 2.61
C ASP A 35 -3.29 7.00 3.90
N TYR A 36 -3.49 5.74 4.30
CA TYR A 36 -2.93 5.22 5.55
C TYR A 36 -1.40 5.11 5.49
N CYS A 37 -0.85 4.62 4.37
CA CYS A 37 0.58 4.54 4.16
C CYS A 37 1.13 5.65 3.25
N GLN A 38 0.29 6.59 2.83
CA GLN A 38 0.67 7.69 1.92
C GLN A 38 1.35 7.18 0.63
N GLY A 39 0.91 6.03 0.12
CA GLY A 39 1.48 5.43 -1.10
C GLY A 39 2.76 4.61 -0.92
N THR A 40 3.28 4.43 0.29
CA THR A 40 4.53 3.67 0.51
C THR A 40 4.32 2.15 0.56
N GLY A 41 3.08 1.70 0.80
CA GLY A 41 2.76 0.30 1.07
C GLY A 41 3.11 -0.15 2.49
N LYS A 42 3.65 0.73 3.35
CA LYS A 42 4.20 0.34 4.66
C LYS A 42 3.89 1.36 5.75
N ILE A 43 3.97 0.95 7.02
CA ILE A 43 3.77 1.81 8.20
C ILE A 43 4.93 1.77 9.19
#